data_AF-A0A235BUY7-F1
#
_entry.id   AF-A0A235BUY7-F1
#
_cell.length_a   1.000
_cell.length_b   1.000
_cell.length_c   1.000
_cell.angle_alpha   90.00
_cell.angle_beta   90.00
_cell.angle_gamma   90.00
#
_symmetry.space_group_name_H-M   'P 1'
#
loop_
_entity.id
_entity.type
_entity.pdbx_description
1 polymer ?
#
loop_
_entity_poly.entity_id
_entity_poly.type
_entity_poly.pdbx_seq_one_letter_code
_entity_poly.pdbx_strand_id
1 'polypeptide(L)'
;MAKNSSVHLNPVCKMKVEVLLAFVLVLALAGCPGRQQTKGVMEIKELGFSMKLPSGWKQGRPTVKRGKKYKAEQGGHYCFESETEGYPFGSVMNLSFEGWTSLDEFVSNPMCFHGRLLSKTYRDVSGFEAIEIVGEGFGEKRKPVKGMHLYVQKGNQVILISFRSLKQDFEEYEPQFRECLNSVRIAEEQAVPGE
;
A
#
# COMPACT_ATOMS: atom_id res chain seq x y z
N MET A 1 -45.45 -65.62 -42.66
CA MET A 1 -46.52 -65.33 -41.67
C MET A 1 -45.88 -64.66 -40.46
N ALA A 2 -46.25 -63.41 -40.21
CA ALA A 2 -45.80 -62.64 -39.05
C ALA A 2 -46.36 -63.22 -37.75
N LYS A 3 -45.59 -63.17 -36.66
CA LYS A 3 -46.13 -63.13 -35.31
C LYS A 3 -45.45 -62.03 -34.50
N ASN A 4 -46.32 -61.16 -34.01
CA ASN A 4 -46.08 -59.97 -33.23
C ASN A 4 -45.83 -60.29 -31.75
N SER A 5 -44.97 -59.43 -31.16
CA SER A 5 -45.14 -58.71 -29.88
C SER A 5 -45.30 -59.45 -28.55
N SER A 6 -44.43 -59.08 -27.58
CA SER A 6 -44.76 -58.36 -26.31
C SER A 6 -43.67 -58.67 -25.26
N VAL A 7 -42.78 -57.75 -24.86
CA VAL A 7 -42.90 -56.66 -23.86
C VAL A 7 -42.43 -57.06 -22.44
N HIS A 8 -41.59 -56.16 -21.88
CA HIS A 8 -41.21 -55.91 -20.47
C HIS A 8 -40.11 -56.73 -19.79
N LEU A 9 -38.98 -56.07 -19.45
CA LEU A 9 -38.68 -55.53 -18.10
C LEU A 9 -37.24 -54.94 -18.07
N ASN A 10 -37.10 -53.70 -17.59
CA ASN A 10 -35.83 -53.11 -17.13
C ASN A 10 -35.70 -53.30 -15.62
N PRO A 11 -34.47 -53.51 -15.09
CA PRO A 11 -33.91 -52.54 -14.13
C PRO A 11 -32.39 -52.33 -14.34
N VAL A 12 -31.92 -51.08 -14.45
CA VAL A 12 -31.36 -50.21 -13.38
C VAL A 12 -30.00 -50.63 -12.80
N CYS A 13 -29.06 -49.68 -12.88
CA CYS A 13 -27.87 -49.46 -12.05
C CYS A 13 -26.67 -50.44 -12.12
N LYS A 14 -25.52 -49.92 -12.56
CA LYS A 14 -24.45 -49.44 -11.66
C LYS A 14 -23.28 -48.87 -12.46
N MET A 15 -23.16 -47.55 -12.42
CA MET A 15 -22.00 -46.79 -12.91
C MET A 15 -20.82 -47.12 -11.99
N LYS A 16 -19.72 -47.67 -12.54
CA LYS A 16 -18.53 -48.03 -11.76
C LYS A 16 -17.73 -46.77 -11.44
N VAL A 17 -17.71 -46.41 -10.16
CA VAL A 17 -16.77 -45.48 -9.56
C VAL A 17 -15.49 -46.27 -9.28
N GLU A 18 -14.45 -46.05 -10.08
CA GLU A 18 -13.10 -46.52 -9.74
C GLU A 18 -12.28 -45.35 -9.23
N VAL A 19 -12.19 -45.32 -7.91
CA VAL A 19 -11.24 -44.56 -7.10
C VAL A 19 -9.84 -45.07 -7.43
N LEU A 20 -8.98 -44.21 -7.99
CA LEU A 20 -7.54 -44.41 -7.91
C LEU A 20 -6.95 -43.33 -7.01
N LEU A 21 -6.89 -43.66 -5.73
CA LEU A 21 -6.12 -42.94 -4.73
C LEU A 21 -4.74 -43.62 -4.65
N ALA A 22 -3.69 -42.82 -4.84
CA ALA A 22 -2.52 -42.75 -3.96
C ALA A 22 -1.15 -42.71 -4.69
N PHE A 23 -0.25 -41.97 -4.04
CA PHE A 23 1.20 -41.86 -4.21
C PHE A 23 1.71 -41.03 -5.40
N VAL A 24 2.59 -40.03 -5.24
CA VAL A 24 3.17 -39.41 -4.06
C VAL A 24 3.84 -38.11 -4.55
N LEU A 25 3.72 -37.05 -3.75
CA LEU A 25 4.74 -36.06 -3.40
C LEU A 25 5.90 -35.79 -4.40
N VAL A 26 6.21 -34.49 -4.52
CA VAL A 26 7.38 -33.86 -5.16
C VAL A 26 7.08 -33.25 -6.53
N LEU A 27 6.51 -32.04 -6.50
CA LEU A 27 6.95 -30.88 -7.33
C LEU A 27 6.32 -29.55 -6.80
N ALA A 28 6.01 -29.48 -5.50
CA ALA A 28 5.50 -28.26 -4.84
C ALA A 28 6.63 -27.38 -4.25
N LEU A 29 7.87 -27.51 -4.74
CA LEU A 29 9.02 -26.75 -4.25
C LEU A 29 9.97 -26.42 -5.40
N ALA A 30 9.63 -25.43 -6.23
CA ALA A 30 10.62 -24.61 -6.95
C ALA A 30 9.92 -23.43 -7.62
N GLY A 31 9.36 -22.56 -6.79
CA GLY A 31 8.81 -21.29 -7.23
C GLY A 31 8.55 -20.42 -6.02
N CYS A 32 9.61 -20.00 -5.34
CA CYS A 32 9.53 -18.76 -4.55
C CYS A 32 8.84 -17.74 -5.47
N PRO A 33 7.65 -17.21 -5.15
CA PRO A 33 7.08 -16.18 -5.98
C PRO A 33 7.99 -14.97 -5.78
N GLY A 34 8.94 -14.80 -6.71
CA GLY A 34 9.64 -13.56 -6.90
C GLY A 34 8.56 -12.51 -7.02
N ARG A 35 8.41 -11.73 -5.96
CA ARG A 35 7.37 -10.75 -5.70
C ARG A 35 7.26 -9.86 -6.93
N GLN A 36 6.31 -10.16 -7.83
CA GLN A 36 5.97 -9.28 -8.93
C GLN A 36 5.35 -8.04 -8.29
N GLN A 37 6.17 -7.02 -8.11
CA GLN A 37 5.69 -5.70 -7.78
C GLN A 37 4.83 -5.27 -8.98
N THR A 38 3.50 -5.26 -8.80
CA THR A 38 2.56 -4.82 -9.82
C THR A 38 2.97 -3.42 -10.23
N LYS A 39 3.31 -3.22 -11.51
CA LYS A 39 3.82 -1.94 -12.00
C LYS A 39 2.87 -0.81 -11.59
N GLY A 40 3.37 0.17 -10.84
CA GLY A 40 2.58 1.31 -10.35
C GLY A 40 1.83 1.06 -9.04
N VAL A 41 2.04 -0.05 -8.33
CA VAL A 41 1.56 -0.27 -6.96
C VAL A 41 2.74 -0.45 -6.02
N MET A 42 2.71 0.30 -4.92
CA MET A 42 3.61 0.19 -3.79
C MET A 42 2.94 -0.63 -2.69
N GLU A 43 3.66 -1.61 -2.16
CA GLU A 43 3.19 -2.45 -1.04
C GLU A 43 4.24 -2.49 0.07
N ILE A 44 3.80 -2.35 1.31
CA ILE A 44 4.59 -2.54 2.53
C ILE A 44 3.86 -3.56 3.37
N LYS A 45 4.28 -4.84 3.26
CA LYS A 45 3.55 -5.99 3.82
C LYS A 45 3.49 -5.94 5.33
N GLU A 46 4.59 -5.55 5.96
CA GLU A 46 4.73 -5.40 7.41
C GLU A 46 3.81 -4.31 7.99
N LEU A 47 3.28 -3.40 7.16
CA LEU A 47 2.29 -2.41 7.57
C LEU A 47 0.86 -2.79 7.16
N GLY A 48 0.68 -3.86 6.37
CA GLY A 48 -0.56 -4.14 5.67
C GLY A 48 -0.94 -3.02 4.69
N PHE A 49 0.04 -2.28 4.16
CA PHE A 49 -0.17 -1.07 3.36
C PHE A 49 -0.04 -1.35 1.86
N SER A 50 -0.94 -0.77 1.07
CA SER A 50 -0.73 -0.60 -0.37
C SER A 50 -1.25 0.75 -0.88
N MET A 51 -0.68 1.21 -1.99
CA MET A 51 -1.06 2.46 -2.66
C MET A 51 -0.61 2.43 -4.12
N LYS A 52 -1.34 3.09 -5.03
CA LYS A 52 -0.85 3.36 -6.39
C LYS A 52 0.21 4.47 -6.36
N LEU A 53 1.24 4.32 -7.19
CA LEU A 53 2.22 5.37 -7.46
C LEU A 53 1.85 6.11 -8.76
N PRO A 54 2.19 7.39 -8.90
CA PRO A 54 2.05 8.06 -10.18
C PRO A 54 2.91 7.37 -11.26
N SER A 55 2.49 7.49 -12.51
CA SER A 55 3.23 6.92 -13.64
C SER A 55 4.67 7.45 -13.67
N GLY A 56 5.65 6.55 -13.87
CA GLY A 56 7.08 6.90 -13.92
C GLY A 56 7.76 7.04 -12.57
N TRP A 57 7.02 7.05 -11.45
CA TRP A 57 7.62 7.13 -10.12
C TRP A 57 8.24 5.79 -9.69
N LYS A 58 9.34 5.89 -8.95
CA LYS A 58 10.14 4.73 -8.52
C LYS A 58 10.13 4.62 -7.01
N GLN A 59 9.76 3.45 -6.51
CA GLN A 59 9.88 3.09 -5.10
C GLN A 59 11.32 2.67 -4.79
N GLY A 60 11.83 3.08 -3.64
CA GLY A 60 13.18 2.75 -3.25
C GLY A 60 13.59 3.07 -1.82
N ARG A 61 14.79 2.60 -1.46
CA ARG A 61 15.39 2.77 -0.13
C ARG A 61 16.04 4.15 -0.13
N PRO A 62 15.79 4.99 0.88
CA PRO A 62 16.47 6.27 0.97
C PRO A 62 17.97 6.00 1.12
N THR A 63 18.76 6.39 0.12
CA THR A 63 20.21 6.38 0.23
C THR A 63 20.73 7.82 0.28
N VAL A 64 21.58 8.09 1.27
CA VAL A 64 22.37 9.33 1.32
C VAL A 64 23.77 8.97 0.85
N LYS A 65 24.07 9.23 -0.42
CA LYS A 65 25.46 9.14 -0.91
C LYS A 65 26.18 10.41 -0.48
N ARG A 66 27.37 10.29 0.15
CA ARG A 66 28.21 11.42 0.62
C ARG A 66 28.15 12.61 -0.36
N GLY A 67 27.50 13.70 0.06
CA GLY A 67 27.39 14.95 -0.71
C GLY A 67 26.29 15.01 -1.79
N LYS A 68 25.41 14.01 -1.92
CA LYS A 68 24.29 13.99 -2.87
C LYS A 68 22.95 13.71 -2.19
N LYS A 69 21.90 14.26 -2.81
CA LYS A 69 20.48 14.21 -2.42
C LYS A 69 20.01 12.78 -2.12
N TYR A 70 18.92 12.69 -1.36
CA TYR A 70 18.15 11.45 -1.22
C TYR A 70 17.75 10.91 -2.60
N LYS A 71 17.99 9.61 -2.82
CA LYS A 71 17.49 8.88 -3.98
C LYS A 71 16.82 7.59 -3.54
N ALA A 72 15.69 7.28 -4.16
CA ALA A 72 14.99 6.03 -3.98
C ALA A 72 15.70 4.95 -4.83
N GLU A 73 16.66 4.22 -4.24
CA GLU A 73 17.29 3.09 -4.93
C GLU A 73 16.36 1.87 -4.96
N GLN A 74 16.32 1.13 -6.06
CA GLN A 74 15.40 0.00 -6.25
C GLN A 74 15.33 -0.93 -5.03
N GLY A 75 14.11 -1.32 -4.65
CA GLY A 75 13.87 -2.34 -3.63
C GLY A 75 13.77 -1.86 -2.17
N GLY A 76 13.57 -0.56 -1.93
CA GLY A 76 13.23 -0.07 -0.59
C GLY A 76 11.76 0.20 -0.35
N HIS A 77 11.42 0.43 0.92
CA HIS A 77 10.03 0.29 1.38
C HIS A 77 9.32 1.60 1.69
N TYR A 78 10.04 2.74 1.74
CA TYR A 78 9.52 3.93 2.42
C TYR A 78 9.66 5.24 1.63
N CYS A 79 10.40 5.26 0.50
CA CYS A 79 10.54 6.47 -0.31
C CYS A 79 10.14 6.20 -1.75
N PHE A 80 9.60 7.21 -2.40
CA PHE A 80 9.27 7.18 -3.81
C PHE A 80 9.44 8.58 -4.41
N GLU A 81 9.97 8.65 -5.61
CA GLU A 81 10.24 9.93 -6.28
C GLU A 81 9.88 9.85 -7.76
N SER A 82 9.63 11.03 -8.33
CA SER A 82 9.59 11.22 -9.77
C SER A 82 10.98 10.99 -10.39
N GLU A 83 11.07 10.93 -11.72
CA GLU A 83 12.37 10.80 -12.38
C GLU A 83 13.28 12.03 -12.20
N THR A 84 12.72 13.17 -11.76
CA THR A 84 13.45 14.40 -11.48
C THR A 84 14.03 14.43 -10.07
N GLU A 85 15.34 14.71 -9.96
CA GLU A 85 16.02 14.67 -8.66
C GLU A 85 15.52 15.73 -7.65
N GLY A 86 14.87 15.27 -6.59
CA GLY A 86 14.60 16.01 -5.35
C GLY A 86 13.13 16.40 -5.15
N TYR A 87 12.47 16.94 -6.17
CA TYR A 87 11.03 17.23 -6.14
C TYR A 87 10.41 16.94 -7.52
N PRO A 88 9.13 16.52 -7.55
CA PRO A 88 8.33 16.08 -6.41
C PRO A 88 8.82 14.74 -5.85
N PHE A 89 8.60 14.53 -4.55
CA PHE A 89 8.90 13.27 -3.87
C PHE A 89 7.84 12.93 -2.83
N GLY A 90 7.85 11.68 -2.39
CA GLY A 90 7.05 11.27 -1.24
C GLY A 90 7.66 10.11 -0.47
N SER A 91 7.02 9.83 0.66
CA SER A 91 7.45 8.81 1.59
C SER A 91 6.27 8.19 2.32
N VAL A 92 6.44 6.93 2.71
CA VAL A 92 5.65 6.29 3.76
C VAL A 92 6.53 6.16 5.00
N MET A 93 5.99 6.36 6.19
CA MET A 93 6.69 6.15 7.45
C MET A 93 5.78 5.42 8.43
N ASN A 94 6.35 4.55 9.25
CA ASN A 94 5.67 3.98 10.41
C ASN A 94 6.11 4.75 11.66
N LEU A 95 5.17 5.38 12.34
CA LEU A 95 5.41 6.19 13.55
C LEU A 95 4.74 5.52 14.76
N SER A 96 5.37 5.63 15.92
CA SER A 96 4.74 5.19 17.17
C SER A 96 3.62 6.14 17.57
N PHE A 97 2.46 5.59 17.96
CA PHE A 97 1.36 6.32 18.57
C PHE A 97 1.35 6.22 20.10
N GLU A 98 2.40 5.63 20.68
CA GLU A 98 2.51 5.45 22.12
C GLU A 98 2.52 6.79 22.86
N GLY A 99 1.69 6.90 23.90
CA GLY A 99 1.58 8.09 24.74
C GLY A 99 0.66 9.19 24.19
N TRP A 100 0.05 9.00 23.02
CA TRP A 100 -0.92 9.94 22.44
C TRP A 100 -2.35 9.53 22.78
N THR A 101 -3.22 10.53 22.98
CA THR A 101 -4.63 10.29 23.35
C THR A 101 -5.56 10.29 22.15
N SER A 102 -5.19 10.98 21.07
CA SER A 102 -5.99 11.06 19.84
C SER A 102 -5.12 11.35 18.61
N LEU A 103 -5.60 10.96 17.43
CA LEU A 103 -4.91 11.26 16.18
C LEU A 103 -4.84 12.77 15.92
N ASP A 104 -5.84 13.53 16.36
CA ASP A 104 -5.83 14.99 16.23
C ASP A 104 -4.70 15.64 17.03
N GLU A 105 -4.49 15.19 18.28
CA GLU A 105 -3.37 15.63 19.12
C GLU A 105 -2.03 15.29 18.46
N PHE A 106 -1.89 14.06 17.97
CA PHE A 106 -0.68 13.59 17.29
C PHE A 106 -0.34 14.46 16.08
N VAL A 107 -1.30 14.71 15.18
CA VAL A 107 -1.09 15.48 13.95
C VAL A 107 -0.86 16.97 14.22
N SER A 108 -1.46 17.51 15.27
CA SER A 108 -1.29 18.92 15.65
C SER A 108 0.04 19.18 16.35
N ASN A 109 0.78 18.14 16.75
CA ASN A 109 2.06 18.31 17.41
C ASN A 109 3.16 18.79 16.43
N PRO A 110 3.90 19.86 16.76
CA PRO A 110 4.98 20.37 15.92
C PRO A 110 6.10 19.36 15.62
N MET A 111 6.30 18.36 16.47
CA MET A 111 7.26 17.27 16.24
C MET A 111 6.81 16.31 15.14
N CYS A 112 5.50 16.19 14.91
CA CYS A 112 4.89 15.32 13.91
C CYS A 112 4.68 16.03 12.57
N PHE A 113 4.46 17.36 12.60
CA PHE A 113 4.37 18.20 11.41
C PHE A 113 5.10 19.53 11.63
N HIS A 114 6.19 19.72 10.88
CA HIS A 114 6.99 20.95 10.90
C HIS A 114 6.59 21.85 9.73
N GLY A 115 5.65 22.77 9.96
CA GLY A 115 5.21 23.70 8.93
C GLY A 115 4.01 24.55 9.33
N ARG A 116 3.52 25.34 8.38
CA ARG A 116 2.25 26.05 8.48
C ARG A 116 1.13 25.15 7.96
N LEU A 117 0.22 24.75 8.84
CA LEU A 117 -1.00 24.02 8.47
C LEU A 117 -1.90 24.93 7.64
N LEU A 118 -2.37 24.45 6.48
CA LEU A 118 -3.33 25.15 5.62
C LEU A 118 -4.73 24.55 5.73
N SER A 119 -4.82 23.23 5.77
CA SER A 119 -6.09 22.52 5.94
C SER A 119 -5.88 21.20 6.67
N LYS A 120 -6.95 20.74 7.33
CA LYS A 120 -7.06 19.45 8.02
C LYS A 120 -8.40 18.83 7.64
N THR A 121 -8.39 17.57 7.23
CA THR A 121 -9.58 16.82 6.80
C THR A 121 -9.57 15.46 7.47
N TYR A 122 -10.64 15.13 8.19
CA TYR A 122 -10.85 13.80 8.78
C TYR A 122 -11.32 12.83 7.70
N ARG A 123 -10.79 11.60 7.73
CA ARG A 123 -11.04 10.56 6.73
C ARG A 123 -11.18 9.20 7.41
N ASP A 124 -11.89 8.32 6.71
CA ASP A 124 -11.79 6.88 6.91
C ASP A 124 -10.91 6.30 5.80
N VAL A 125 -9.96 5.44 6.17
CA VAL A 125 -9.14 4.69 5.21
C VAL A 125 -9.21 3.22 5.58
N SER A 126 -10.02 2.45 4.83
CA SER A 126 -10.20 1.01 5.07
C SER A 126 -10.71 0.69 6.48
N GLY A 127 -11.58 1.53 7.05
CA GLY A 127 -12.10 1.35 8.42
C GLY A 127 -11.20 1.90 9.53
N PHE A 128 -10.04 2.49 9.17
CA PHE A 128 -9.12 3.11 10.12
C PHE A 128 -9.29 4.63 10.15
N GLU A 129 -9.22 5.20 11.36
CA GLU A 129 -9.20 6.64 11.56
C GLU A 129 -8.00 7.26 10.84
N ALA A 130 -8.26 8.31 10.07
CA ALA A 130 -7.21 9.03 9.36
C ALA A 130 -7.43 10.54 9.38
N ILE A 131 -6.33 11.27 9.39
CA ILE A 131 -6.31 12.72 9.21
C ILE A 131 -5.41 13.06 8.04
N GLU A 132 -5.96 13.76 7.06
CA GLU A 132 -5.20 14.39 6.00
C GLU A 132 -4.93 15.86 6.35
N ILE A 133 -3.70 16.31 6.13
CA ILE A 133 -3.35 17.73 6.19
C ILE A 133 -2.71 18.20 4.90
N VAL A 134 -2.97 19.46 4.56
CA VAL A 134 -2.19 20.21 3.58
C VAL A 134 -1.41 21.28 4.32
N GLY A 135 -0.13 21.42 4.02
CA GLY A 135 0.72 22.36 4.73
C GLY A 135 1.88 22.88 3.89
N GLU A 136 2.48 23.97 4.38
CA GLU A 136 3.65 24.61 3.79
C GLU A 136 4.84 24.57 4.75
N GLY A 137 6.04 24.49 4.20
CA GLY A 137 7.25 24.51 5.00
C GLY A 137 8.49 24.78 4.16
N PHE A 138 9.63 24.33 4.66
CA PHE A 138 10.90 24.46 3.98
C PHE A 138 11.53 23.09 3.75
N GLY A 139 11.88 22.81 2.51
CA GLY A 139 12.60 21.62 2.08
C GLY A 139 14.11 21.81 2.13
N GLU A 140 14.82 20.99 1.36
CA GLU A 140 16.27 21.11 1.19
C GLU A 140 16.68 22.53 0.75
N LYS A 141 17.81 23.02 1.28
CA LYS A 141 18.34 24.37 1.00
C LYS A 141 17.33 25.50 1.26
N ARG A 142 16.40 25.29 2.21
CA ARG A 142 15.34 26.24 2.57
C ARG A 142 14.42 26.62 1.41
N LYS A 143 14.25 25.73 0.42
CA LYS A 143 13.27 25.96 -0.64
C LYS A 143 11.84 25.86 -0.08
N PRO A 144 10.92 26.78 -0.44
CA PRO A 144 9.54 26.69 0.01
C PRO A 144 8.85 25.48 -0.62
N VAL A 145 8.23 24.66 0.21
CA VAL A 145 7.51 23.46 -0.21
C VAL A 145 6.06 23.52 0.26
N LYS A 146 5.18 22.87 -0.50
CA LYS A 146 3.80 22.57 -0.11
C LYS A 146 3.61 21.06 -0.22
N GLY A 147 2.85 20.48 0.70
CA GLY A 147 2.71 19.04 0.80
C GLY A 147 1.36 18.59 1.30
N MET A 148 1.03 17.34 0.96
CA MET A 148 -0.12 16.59 1.46
C MET A 148 0.39 15.46 2.33
N HIS A 149 -0.18 15.31 3.51
CA HIS A 149 0.19 14.29 4.48
C HIS A 149 -1.07 13.57 4.95
N LEU A 150 -1.10 12.24 4.82
CA LEU A 150 -2.17 11.39 5.35
C LEU A 150 -1.60 10.57 6.49
N TYR A 151 -2.18 10.75 7.67
CA TYR A 151 -1.88 9.98 8.87
C TYR A 151 -3.00 8.97 9.07
N VAL A 152 -2.69 7.68 9.05
CA VAL A 152 -3.66 6.60 9.29
C VAL A 152 -3.30 5.88 10.57
N GLN A 153 -4.20 5.86 11.55
CA GLN A 153 -3.97 5.21 12.83
C GLN A 153 -4.37 3.73 12.76
N LYS A 154 -3.44 2.84 13.12
CA LYS A 154 -3.65 1.41 13.23
C LYS A 154 -3.13 0.93 14.58
N GLY A 155 -4.03 0.78 15.55
CA GLY A 155 -3.66 0.45 16.93
C GLY A 155 -2.72 1.50 17.54
N ASN A 156 -1.54 1.06 18.00
CA ASN A 156 -0.50 1.93 18.57
C ASN A 156 0.51 2.45 17.53
N GLN A 157 0.15 2.46 16.26
CA GLN A 157 0.98 2.93 15.16
C GLN A 157 0.23 3.97 14.32
N VAL A 158 0.99 4.88 13.72
CA VAL A 158 0.51 5.82 12.69
C VAL A 158 1.32 5.62 11.42
N ILE A 159 0.65 5.27 10.33
CA ILE A 159 1.23 5.23 9.00
C ILE A 159 1.10 6.64 8.40
N LEU A 160 2.24 7.31 8.20
CA LEU A 160 2.30 8.61 7.54
C LEU A 160 2.64 8.42 6.06
N ILE A 161 1.76 8.87 5.18
CA ILE A 161 2.01 9.01 3.74
C ILE A 161 2.19 10.49 3.44
N SER A 162 3.33 10.88 2.86
CA SER A 162 3.65 12.27 2.55
C SER A 162 3.99 12.44 1.08
N PHE A 163 3.41 13.46 0.45
CA PHE A 163 3.80 13.96 -0.87
C PHE A 163 4.19 15.44 -0.73
N ARG A 164 5.31 15.82 -1.36
CA ARG A 164 5.81 17.20 -1.34
C ARG A 164 6.33 17.61 -2.72
N SER A 165 6.10 18.86 -3.07
CA SER A 165 6.70 19.55 -4.22
C SER A 165 7.24 20.91 -3.80
N LEU A 166 7.91 21.61 -4.72
CA LEU A 166 8.12 23.04 -4.54
C LEU A 166 6.77 23.74 -4.50
N LYS A 167 6.64 24.77 -3.67
CA LYS A 167 5.37 25.49 -3.46
C LYS A 167 4.75 25.99 -4.77
N GLN A 168 5.57 26.48 -5.69
CA GLN A 168 5.15 26.99 -7.00
C GLN A 168 4.60 25.90 -7.94
N ASP A 169 5.03 24.65 -7.77
CA ASP A 169 4.67 23.53 -8.67
C ASP A 169 3.58 22.65 -8.03
N PHE A 170 3.11 22.98 -6.83
CA PHE A 170 2.18 22.11 -6.09
C PHE A 170 0.86 21.90 -6.80
N GLU A 171 0.26 22.94 -7.35
CA GLU A 171 -1.03 22.85 -8.03
C GLU A 171 -0.96 21.94 -9.28
N GLU A 172 0.21 21.81 -9.90
CA GLU A 172 0.45 20.87 -11.00
C GLU A 172 0.42 19.41 -10.53
N TYR A 173 1.04 19.13 -9.37
CA TYR A 173 1.17 17.77 -8.86
C TYR A 173 0.03 17.32 -7.94
N GLU A 174 -0.74 18.26 -7.37
CA GLU A 174 -1.79 17.97 -6.41
C GLU A 174 -2.80 16.92 -6.92
N PRO A 175 -3.31 16.98 -8.16
CA PRO A 175 -4.25 15.96 -8.64
C PRO A 175 -3.68 14.54 -8.60
N GLN A 176 -2.39 14.38 -8.90
CA GLN A 176 -1.71 13.08 -8.86
C GLN A 176 -1.49 12.62 -7.41
N PHE A 177 -1.10 13.52 -6.51
CA PHE A 177 -0.98 13.21 -5.08
C PHE A 177 -2.34 12.78 -4.49
N ARG A 178 -3.40 13.48 -4.86
CA ARG A 178 -4.79 13.18 -4.47
C ARG A 178 -5.21 11.78 -4.92
N GLU A 179 -4.94 11.44 -6.18
CA GLU A 179 -5.23 10.11 -6.73
C GLU A 179 -4.50 9.01 -5.94
N CYS A 180 -3.22 9.23 -5.63
CA CYS A 180 -2.42 8.30 -4.85
C CYS A 180 -3.01 8.12 -3.45
N LEU A 181 -3.28 9.20 -2.71
CA LEU A 181 -3.87 9.11 -1.37
C LEU A 181 -5.23 8.41 -1.36
N ASN A 182 -6.07 8.64 -2.38
CA ASN A 182 -7.37 7.96 -2.50
C ASN A 182 -7.25 6.46 -2.81
N SER A 183 -6.11 6.03 -3.31
CA SER A 183 -5.82 4.62 -3.58
C SER A 183 -5.25 3.86 -2.38
N VAL A 184 -4.94 4.54 -1.26
CA VAL A 184 -4.39 3.89 -0.06
C VAL A 184 -5.35 2.83 0.46
N ARG A 185 -4.80 1.65 0.77
CA ARG A 185 -5.52 0.55 1.43
C ARG A 185 -4.68 0.03 2.59
N ILE A 186 -5.35 -0.19 3.71
CA ILE A 186 -4.78 -0.80 4.90
C ILE A 186 -5.52 -2.12 5.16
N ALA A 187 -4.77 -3.21 5.31
CA ALA A 187 -5.28 -4.48 5.76
C ALA A 187 -5.07 -4.63 7.28
N GLU A 188 -6.02 -5.29 7.94
CA GLU A 188 -5.78 -5.83 9.28
C GLU A 188 -4.61 -6.81 9.23
N GLU A 189 -3.81 -6.81 10.29
CA GLU A 189 -2.74 -7.80 10.42
C GLU A 189 -3.39 -9.18 10.53
N GLN A 190 -3.00 -10.13 9.67
CA GLN A 190 -3.39 -11.51 9.89
C GLN A 190 -2.72 -11.94 11.20
N ALA A 191 -3.52 -12.16 12.24
CA ALA A 191 -3.03 -12.80 13.46
C ALA A 191 -2.31 -14.07 13.04
N VAL A 192 -0.98 -14.10 13.20
CA VAL A 192 -0.23 -15.34 13.08
C VAL A 192 -0.76 -16.20 14.23
N PRO A 193 -1.40 -17.37 13.96
CA PRO A 193 -1.79 -18.27 15.03
C PRO A 193 -0.50 -18.62 15.77
N GLY A 194 -0.44 -18.29 17.07
CA GLY A 194 0.72 -18.59 17.91
C GLY A 194 1.03 -20.09 17.81
N GLU A 195 2.32 -20.38 17.62
CA GLU A 195 2.90 -21.72 17.82
C GLU A 195 2.74 -22.18 19.28
#